data_AF-A0AA41SYX5-F1
#
_entry.id   AF-A0AA41SYX5-F1
#
_cell.length_a   1.000
_cell.length_b   1.000
_cell.length_c   1.000
_cell.angle_alpha   90.00
_cell.angle_beta   90.00
_cell.angle_gamma   90.00
#
_symmetry.space_group_name_H-M   'P 1'
#
loop_
_entity.id
_entity.type
_entity.pdbx_description
1 polymer ?
#
loop_
_entity_poly.entity_id
_entity_poly.type
_entity_poly.pdbx_seq_one_letter_code
_entity_poly.pdbx_strand_id
1 'polypeptide(L)'
;MEAGNHTAVSEFLLLGLTEDPVLQPLIFSLFLSMYPVTILGNLLIILAVSSDPNLHTPMYFFLSNLSFTDICISTTTIPKMVANIQAQDQSITYTGCLSQVCSVLIFGGLENGLLAVMAYDRYVAICHPLMYTVIMNPCLCVLLVLFSLSISTVHGLLHALMVLRLSFCTAVEIPHFL
;
A
#
# COMPACT_ATOMS: atom_id res chain seq x y z
N MET A 1 25.30 -41.31 14.57
CA MET A 1 25.10 -40.69 13.24
C MET A 1 23.67 -40.20 13.22
N GLU A 2 23.45 -38.93 13.57
CA GLU A 2 22.18 -38.24 13.37
C GLU A 2 22.53 -36.83 12.90
N ALA A 3 22.33 -36.58 11.61
CA ALA A 3 22.38 -35.25 11.02
C ALA A 3 20.92 -34.82 10.81
N GLY A 4 20.35 -34.19 11.84
CA GLY A 4 19.07 -33.51 11.73
C GLY A 4 19.26 -32.16 11.05
N ASN A 5 18.62 -31.97 9.89
CA ASN A 5 18.51 -30.69 9.18
C ASN A 5 17.93 -29.60 10.10
N HIS A 6 18.77 -28.68 10.58
CA HIS A 6 18.31 -27.43 11.18
C HIS A 6 18.26 -26.34 10.11
N THR A 7 17.28 -26.41 9.21
CA THR A 7 16.81 -25.22 8.49
C THR A 7 15.97 -24.40 9.48
N ALA A 8 16.64 -23.65 10.35
CA ALA A 8 15.98 -22.75 11.29
C ALA A 8 15.41 -21.57 10.51
N VAL A 9 14.08 -21.58 10.39
CA VAL A 9 13.24 -20.60 9.73
C VAL A 9 13.48 -19.23 10.37
N SER A 10 13.87 -18.24 9.55
CA SER A 10 13.93 -16.84 9.97
C SER A 10 12.49 -16.32 10.05
N GLU A 11 11.84 -16.55 11.18
CA GLU A 11 10.56 -15.93 11.52
C GLU A 11 10.83 -14.44 11.80
N PHE A 12 10.46 -13.59 10.84
CA PHE A 12 10.45 -12.16 11.07
C PHE A 12 9.25 -11.83 11.94
N LEU A 13 9.54 -11.58 13.22
CA LEU A 13 8.58 -11.19 14.23
C LEU A 13 8.10 -9.78 13.89
N LEU A 14 6.89 -9.68 13.33
CA LEU A 14 6.21 -8.41 13.13
C LEU A 14 5.73 -7.97 14.51
N LEU A 15 6.66 -7.42 15.32
CA LEU A 15 6.41 -6.91 16.66
C LEU A 15 5.12 -6.09 16.59
N GLY A 16 4.10 -6.55 17.32
CA GLY A 16 2.81 -5.89 17.35
C GLY A 16 3.00 -4.39 17.56
N LEU A 17 2.18 -3.56 16.91
CA LEU A 17 2.24 -2.09 16.97
C LEU A 17 2.38 -1.53 18.40
N THR A 18 2.05 -2.33 19.41
CA THR A 18 2.47 -2.09 20.78
C THR A 18 2.68 -3.39 21.56
N GLU A 19 3.55 -3.37 22.56
CA GLU A 19 3.71 -4.45 23.55
C GLU A 19 2.75 -4.30 24.74
N ASP A 20 2.02 -3.16 24.84
CA ASP A 20 1.05 -2.93 25.91
C ASP A 20 -0.25 -3.74 25.69
N PRO A 21 -0.53 -4.72 26.55
CA PRO A 21 -1.70 -5.60 26.42
C PRO A 21 -3.04 -4.85 26.55
N VAL A 22 -3.05 -3.62 27.08
CA VAL A 22 -4.26 -2.80 27.20
C VAL A 22 -4.59 -2.09 25.89
N LEU A 23 -3.58 -1.71 25.11
CA LEU A 23 -3.74 -0.96 23.87
C LEU A 23 -3.98 -1.87 22.66
N GLN A 24 -3.49 -3.11 22.70
CA GLN A 24 -3.72 -4.14 21.66
C GLN A 24 -5.21 -4.36 21.29
N PRO A 25 -6.16 -4.53 22.23
CA PRO A 25 -7.58 -4.68 21.90
C PRO A 25 -8.20 -3.39 21.31
N LEU A 26 -7.71 -2.22 21.73
CA LEU A 26 -8.17 -0.93 21.22
C LEU A 26 -7.72 -0.73 19.76
N ILE A 27 -6.46 -1.06 19.46
CA ILE A 27 -5.91 -1.08 18.10
C ILE A 27 -6.68 -2.07 17.22
N PHE A 28 -6.91 -3.29 17.70
CA PHE A 28 -7.68 -4.30 16.99
C PHE A 28 -9.09 -3.81 16.62
N SER A 29 -9.81 -3.26 17.61
CA SER A 29 -11.15 -2.70 17.41
C SER A 29 -11.15 -1.55 16.40
N LEU A 30 -10.13 -0.69 16.46
CA LEU A 30 -9.98 0.43 15.53
C LEU A 30 -9.82 -0.07 14.08
N PHE A 31 -8.85 -0.97 13.83
CA PHE A 31 -8.61 -1.51 12.49
C PHE A 31 -9.79 -2.33 11.96
N LEU A 32 -10.45 -3.11 12.82
CA LEU A 32 -11.64 -3.87 12.46
C LEU A 32 -12.81 -2.96 12.03
N SER A 33 -12.98 -1.82 12.71
CA SER A 33 -14.03 -0.85 12.37
C SER A 33 -13.69 0.00 11.15
N MET A 34 -12.43 0.41 10.99
CA MET A 34 -11.98 1.23 9.86
C MET A 34 -11.99 0.45 8.54
N TYR A 35 -11.63 -0.83 8.54
CA TYR A 35 -11.57 -1.64 7.32
C TYR A 35 -12.86 -1.61 6.48
N PRO A 36 -14.04 -2.01 6.99
CA PRO A 36 -15.26 -1.99 6.19
C PRO A 36 -15.67 -0.57 5.78
N VAL A 37 -15.39 0.44 6.60
CA VAL A 37 -15.67 1.86 6.28
C VAL A 37 -14.82 2.30 5.10
N THR A 38 -13.52 2.00 5.09
CA THR A 38 -12.62 2.34 3.98
C THR A 38 -13.00 1.61 2.70
N ILE A 39 -13.35 0.32 2.79
CA ILE A 39 -13.78 -0.47 1.63
C ILE A 39 -15.09 0.09 1.06
N LEU A 40 -16.09 0.31 1.91
CA LEU A 40 -17.38 0.83 1.48
C LEU A 40 -17.27 2.24 0.90
N GLY A 41 -16.55 3.14 1.58
CA GLY A 41 -16.37 4.52 1.12
C GLY A 41 -15.70 4.59 -0.25
N ASN A 42 -14.60 3.88 -0.44
CA ASN A 42 -13.88 3.88 -1.71
C ASN A 42 -14.65 3.16 -2.82
N LEU A 43 -15.38 2.10 -2.50
CA LEU A 43 -16.24 1.42 -3.47
C LEU A 43 -17.37 2.33 -3.95
N LEU A 44 -17.98 3.09 -3.04
CA LEU A 44 -19.01 4.07 -3.39
C LEU A 44 -18.47 5.17 -4.31
N ILE A 45 -17.23 5.63 -4.12
CA ILE A 45 -16.59 6.61 -5.01
C ILE A 45 -16.44 6.02 -6.42
N ILE A 46 -15.91 4.79 -6.54
CA ILE A 46 -15.74 4.12 -7.83
C ILE A 46 -17.11 3.93 -8.53
N LEU A 47 -18.12 3.49 -7.79
CA LEU A 47 -19.48 3.31 -8.31
C LEU A 47 -20.10 4.64 -8.75
N ALA A 48 -19.92 5.72 -7.99
CA ALA A 48 -20.44 7.03 -8.33
C ALA A 48 -19.80 7.56 -9.63
N VAL A 49 -18.46 7.48 -9.74
CA VAL A 49 -17.72 7.93 -10.93
C VAL A 49 -18.08 7.10 -12.17
N SER A 50 -18.31 5.79 -12.02
CA SER A 50 -18.67 4.92 -13.17
C SER A 50 -20.14 5.01 -13.59
N SER A 51 -21.03 5.43 -12.69
CA SER A 51 -22.47 5.51 -12.97
C SER A 51 -22.90 6.85 -13.55
N ASP A 52 -22.24 7.95 -13.18
CA ASP A 52 -22.60 9.29 -13.64
C ASP A 52 -21.61 9.80 -14.72
N PRO A 53 -22.06 9.92 -15.99
CA PRO A 53 -21.19 10.41 -17.06
C PRO A 53 -20.75 11.87 -16.87
N ASN A 54 -21.46 12.67 -16.06
CA ASN A 54 -21.04 14.04 -15.75
C ASN A 54 -19.79 14.07 -14.86
N LEU A 55 -19.50 12.96 -14.16
CA LEU A 55 -18.30 12.80 -13.35
C LEU A 55 -17.13 12.25 -14.17
N HIS A 56 -17.24 12.01 -15.48
CA HIS A 56 -16.12 11.56 -16.33
C HIS A 56 -15.13 12.69 -16.66
N THR A 57 -14.69 13.44 -15.65
CA THR A 57 -13.60 14.42 -15.76
C THR A 57 -12.26 13.78 -15.35
N PRO A 58 -11.11 14.29 -15.84
CA PRO A 58 -9.79 13.79 -15.46
C PRO A 58 -9.57 13.65 -13.95
N MET A 59 -10.05 14.62 -13.17
CA MET A 59 -9.94 14.61 -11.70
C MET A 59 -10.62 13.39 -11.07
N TYR A 60 -11.86 13.09 -11.46
CA TYR A 60 -12.61 11.96 -10.92
C TYR A 60 -12.07 10.62 -11.44
N PHE A 61 -11.50 10.59 -12.64
CA PHE A 61 -10.75 9.42 -13.12
C PHE A 61 -9.55 9.12 -12.21
N PHE A 62 -8.75 10.12 -11.84
CA PHE A 62 -7.65 9.92 -10.88
C PHE A 62 -8.17 9.54 -9.49
N LEU A 63 -9.28 10.14 -9.05
CA LEU A 63 -9.91 9.80 -7.77
C LEU A 63 -10.37 8.33 -7.73
N SER A 64 -10.95 7.81 -8.81
CA SER A 64 -11.33 6.40 -8.90
C SER A 64 -10.12 5.46 -8.83
N ASN A 65 -8.98 5.84 -9.43
CA ASN A 65 -7.73 5.08 -9.32
C ASN A 65 -7.14 5.15 -7.90
N LEU A 66 -7.27 6.30 -7.24
CA LEU A 66 -6.86 6.49 -5.84
C LEU A 66 -7.69 5.59 -4.92
N SER A 67 -9.01 5.62 -5.05
CA SER A 67 -9.92 4.76 -4.27
C SER A 67 -9.66 3.27 -4.49
N PHE A 68 -9.31 2.85 -5.72
CA PHE A 68 -8.89 1.48 -5.98
C PHE A 68 -7.58 1.14 -5.24
N THR A 69 -6.61 2.06 -5.26
CA THR A 69 -5.33 1.93 -4.56
C THR A 69 -5.54 1.80 -3.04
N ASP A 70 -6.42 2.61 -2.46
CA ASP A 70 -6.76 2.57 -1.03
C ASP A 70 -7.39 1.24 -0.61
N ILE A 71 -8.27 0.68 -1.44
CA ILE A 71 -8.87 -0.65 -1.22
C ILE A 71 -7.78 -1.72 -1.23
N CYS A 72 -6.85 -1.65 -2.18
CA CYS A 72 -5.73 -2.59 -2.28
C CYS A 72 -4.79 -2.51 -1.07
N ILE A 73 -4.39 -1.31 -0.63
CA ILE A 73 -3.55 -1.11 0.56
C ILE A 73 -4.25 -1.63 1.81
N SER A 74 -5.52 -1.27 1.99
CA SER A 74 -6.32 -1.66 3.16
C SER A 74 -6.47 -3.18 3.23
N THR A 75 -6.75 -3.84 2.11
CA THR A 75 -6.94 -5.29 2.03
C THR A 75 -5.64 -6.08 2.19
N THR A 76 -4.50 -5.51 1.81
CA THR A 76 -3.20 -6.18 1.99
C THR A 76 -2.66 -6.05 3.41
N THR A 77 -2.94 -4.93 4.08
CA THR A 77 -2.35 -4.60 5.38
C THR A 77 -3.24 -5.01 6.56
N ILE A 78 -4.54 -4.67 6.51
CA ILE A 78 -5.43 -4.80 7.68
C ILE A 78 -5.78 -6.26 8.01
N PRO A 79 -6.17 -7.13 7.06
CA PRO A 79 -6.50 -8.52 7.36
C PRO A 79 -5.33 -9.30 7.96
N LYS A 80 -4.10 -9.06 7.47
CA LYS A 80 -2.89 -9.66 8.03
C LYS A 80 -2.65 -9.19 9.46
N MET A 81 -2.78 -7.90 9.72
CA MET A 81 -2.59 -7.34 11.05
C MET A 81 -3.63 -7.87 12.06
N VAL A 82 -4.91 -7.96 11.65
CA VAL A 82 -6.01 -8.51 12.46
C VAL A 82 -5.79 -10.00 12.75
N ALA A 83 -5.39 -10.79 11.74
CA ALA A 83 -5.06 -12.20 11.93
C ALA A 83 -3.88 -12.41 12.89
N ASN A 84 -2.86 -11.55 12.81
CA ASN A 84 -1.68 -11.59 13.69
C ASN A 84 -2.05 -11.37 15.17
N ILE A 85 -2.99 -10.45 15.43
CA ILE A 85 -3.47 -10.17 16.79
C ILE A 85 -4.31 -11.33 17.35
N GLN A 86 -5.14 -11.98 16.50
CA GLN A 86 -6.04 -13.04 16.92
C GLN A 86 -5.32 -14.39 17.15
N ALA A 87 -4.29 -14.70 16.37
CA ALA A 87 -3.54 -15.94 16.49
C ALA A 87 -2.60 -15.96 17.72
N GLN A 88 -2.30 -14.79 18.30
CA GLN A 88 -1.24 -14.59 19.32
C GLN A 88 0.15 -15.11 18.88
N ASP A 89 0.25 -15.54 17.63
CA ASP A 89 1.42 -16.02 16.94
C ASP A 89 1.81 -14.92 15.94
N GLN A 90 2.88 -14.20 16.26
CA GLN A 90 3.37 -13.05 15.50
C GLN A 90 4.27 -13.47 14.33
N SER A 91 4.31 -14.77 14.01
CA SER A 91 5.15 -15.33 12.97
C SER A 91 4.55 -15.06 11.59
N ILE A 92 5.14 -14.11 10.88
CA ILE A 92 4.93 -13.96 9.44
C ILE A 92 6.03 -14.74 8.73
N THR A 93 5.64 -15.51 7.70
CA THR A 93 6.63 -16.14 6.82
C THR A 93 7.45 -15.05 6.12
N TYR A 94 8.74 -15.30 5.90
CA TYR A 94 9.62 -14.36 5.20
C TYR A 94 9.04 -13.87 3.85
N THR A 95 8.41 -14.77 3.09
CA THR A 95 7.71 -14.46 1.83
C THR A 95 6.45 -13.62 2.07
N GLY A 96 5.73 -13.84 3.17
CA GLY A 96 4.59 -13.04 3.62
C GLY A 96 4.97 -11.61 4.01
N CYS A 97 6.13 -11.43 4.67
CA CYS A 97 6.67 -10.11 5.03
C CYS A 97 7.09 -9.35 3.77
N LEU A 98 7.90 -9.99 2.92
CA LEU A 98 8.42 -9.38 1.70
C LEU A 98 7.28 -8.96 0.77
N SER A 99 6.28 -9.83 0.55
CA SER A 99 5.11 -9.48 -0.27
C SER A 99 4.33 -8.30 0.29
N GLN A 100 4.16 -8.21 1.62
CA GLN A 100 3.47 -7.09 2.26
C GLN A 100 4.23 -5.77 2.10
N VAL A 101 5.53 -5.76 2.40
CA VAL A 101 6.38 -4.56 2.24
C VAL A 101 6.40 -4.11 0.79
N CYS A 102 6.56 -5.03 -0.17
CA CYS A 102 6.48 -4.74 -1.59
C CYS A 102 5.14 -4.09 -1.97
N SER A 103 4.02 -4.70 -1.56
CA SER A 103 2.69 -4.16 -1.86
C SER A 103 2.50 -2.75 -1.28
N VAL A 104 2.86 -2.52 -0.01
CA VAL A 104 2.74 -1.21 0.63
C VAL A 104 3.58 -0.15 -0.09
N LEU A 105 4.81 -0.46 -0.48
CA LEU A 105 5.67 0.48 -1.20
C LEU A 105 5.15 0.80 -2.60
N ILE A 106 4.66 -0.20 -3.33
CA ILE A 106 4.12 0.00 -4.69
C ILE A 106 2.85 0.83 -4.65
N PHE A 107 1.88 0.46 -3.81
CA PHE A 107 0.61 1.16 -3.74
C PHE A 107 0.75 2.53 -3.07
N GLY A 108 1.57 2.67 -2.02
CA GLY A 108 1.86 3.96 -1.42
C GLY A 108 2.59 4.90 -2.39
N GLY A 109 3.51 4.39 -3.21
CA GLY A 109 4.11 5.17 -4.29
C GLY A 109 3.07 5.63 -5.32
N LEU A 110 2.15 4.74 -5.69
CA LEU A 110 1.09 5.06 -6.65
C LEU A 110 0.14 6.12 -6.10
N GLU A 111 -0.26 6.02 -4.83
CA GLU A 111 -1.08 7.02 -4.12
C GLU A 111 -0.43 8.42 -4.19
N ASN A 112 0.86 8.52 -3.84
CA ASN A 112 1.61 9.77 -3.92
C ASN A 112 1.69 10.31 -5.36
N GLY A 113 1.91 9.43 -6.34
CA GLY A 113 1.91 9.79 -7.76
C GLY A 113 0.55 10.34 -8.22
N LEU A 114 -0.55 9.69 -7.84
CA LEU A 114 -1.91 10.11 -8.16
C LEU A 114 -2.24 11.46 -7.50
N LEU A 115 -1.87 11.66 -6.23
CA LEU A 115 -2.03 12.94 -5.53
C LEU A 115 -1.28 14.07 -6.25
N ALA A 116 -0.05 13.83 -6.68
CA ALA A 116 0.74 14.80 -7.45
C ALA A 116 0.09 15.13 -8.81
N VAL A 117 -0.42 14.11 -9.52
CA VAL A 117 -1.11 14.30 -10.80
C VAL A 117 -2.43 15.07 -10.63
N MET A 118 -3.20 14.81 -9.55
CA MET A 118 -4.40 15.58 -9.23
C MET A 118 -4.08 17.04 -8.88
N ALA A 119 -3.00 17.28 -8.14
CA ALA A 119 -2.52 18.64 -7.87
C ALA A 119 -2.13 19.37 -9.17
N TYR A 120 -1.47 18.66 -10.09
CA TYR A 120 -1.14 19.18 -11.42
C TYR A 120 -2.39 19.47 -12.27
N ASP A 121 -3.39 18.58 -12.26
CA ASP A 121 -4.68 18.78 -12.93
C ASP A 121 -5.34 20.09 -12.47
N ARG A 122 -5.44 20.29 -11.15
CA ARG A 122 -6.01 21.52 -10.56
C ARG A 122 -5.20 22.75 -10.92
N TYR A 123 -3.87 22.66 -10.95
CA TYR A 123 -3.00 23.75 -11.39
C TYR A 123 -3.28 24.15 -12.85
N VAL A 124 -3.32 23.20 -13.78
CA VAL A 124 -3.57 23.48 -15.20
C VAL A 124 -4.98 24.04 -15.40
N ALA A 125 -5.97 23.54 -14.68
CA ALA A 125 -7.34 24.05 -14.73
C ALA A 125 -7.44 25.53 -14.32
N ILE A 126 -6.65 25.97 -13.33
CA ILE A 126 -6.65 27.36 -12.83
C ILE A 126 -5.80 28.27 -13.73
N CYS A 127 -4.58 27.86 -14.07
CA CYS A 127 -3.62 28.71 -14.78
C CYS A 127 -3.87 28.76 -16.29
N HIS A 128 -4.44 27.71 -16.88
CA HIS A 128 -4.61 27.58 -18.33
C HIS A 128 -5.99 27.02 -18.72
N PRO A 129 -7.10 27.67 -18.34
CA PRO A 129 -8.45 27.13 -18.54
C PRO A 129 -8.81 26.86 -20.01
N LEU A 130 -8.39 27.75 -20.93
CA LEU A 130 -8.66 27.61 -22.38
C LEU A 130 -7.93 26.42 -23.03
N MET A 131 -6.79 26.01 -22.46
CA MET A 131 -5.97 24.90 -22.98
C MET A 131 -6.17 23.62 -22.18
N TYR A 132 -6.96 23.64 -21.10
CA TYR A 132 -7.12 22.51 -20.18
C TYR A 132 -7.55 21.23 -20.90
N THR A 133 -8.54 21.30 -21.79
CA THR A 133 -9.06 20.13 -22.52
C THR A 133 -8.08 19.56 -23.54
N VAL A 134 -7.14 20.38 -24.02
CA VAL A 134 -6.07 19.96 -24.94
C VAL A 134 -4.92 19.33 -24.17
N ILE A 135 -4.58 19.88 -23.00
CA ILE A 135 -3.51 19.38 -22.14
C ILE A 135 -3.96 18.10 -21.42
N MET A 136 -5.05 18.14 -20.65
CA MET A 136 -5.60 16.98 -19.92
C MET A 136 -6.56 16.16 -20.76
N ASN A 137 -6.00 15.53 -21.80
CA ASN A 137 -6.68 14.52 -22.60
C ASN A 137 -6.74 13.17 -21.84
N PRO A 138 -7.82 12.37 -21.98
CA PRO A 138 -7.89 10.99 -21.50
C PRO A 138 -6.63 10.13 -21.75
N CYS A 139 -6.01 10.22 -22.93
CA CYS A 139 -4.79 9.47 -23.24
C CYS A 139 -3.61 9.87 -22.33
N LEU A 140 -3.45 11.17 -22.07
CA LEU A 140 -2.43 11.64 -21.14
C LEU A 140 -2.74 11.20 -19.71
N CYS A 141 -4.02 11.22 -19.30
CA CYS A 141 -4.42 10.77 -17.97
C CYS A 141 -4.03 9.30 -17.73
N VAL A 142 -4.32 8.43 -18.70
CA VAL A 142 -3.91 7.01 -18.63
C VAL A 142 -2.38 6.89 -18.59
N LEU A 143 -1.67 7.65 -19.42
CA LEU A 143 -0.20 7.63 -19.43
C LEU A 143 0.40 8.06 -18.09
N LEU A 144 -0.16 9.09 -17.45
CA LEU A 144 0.28 9.57 -16.14
C LEU A 144 0.08 8.50 -15.06
N VAL A 145 -1.08 7.82 -15.04
CA VAL A 145 -1.31 6.70 -14.11
C VAL A 145 -0.31 5.57 -14.34
N LEU A 146 -0.08 5.16 -15.59
CA LEU A 146 0.87 4.12 -15.94
C LEU A 146 2.31 4.48 -15.57
N PHE A 147 2.68 5.75 -15.75
CA PHE A 147 3.98 6.27 -15.37
C PHE A 147 4.18 6.25 -13.85
N SER A 148 3.19 6.74 -13.09
CA SER A 148 3.18 6.67 -11.62
C SER A 148 3.28 5.23 -11.13
N LEU A 149 2.52 4.30 -11.72
CA LEU A 149 2.56 2.88 -11.38
C LEU A 149 3.94 2.28 -11.67
N SER A 150 4.54 2.61 -12.82
CA SER A 150 5.84 2.08 -13.23
C SER A 150 6.96 2.55 -12.30
N ILE A 151 6.99 3.85 -11.96
CA ILE A 151 7.94 4.39 -10.98
C ILE A 151 7.78 3.70 -9.63
N SER A 152 6.54 3.56 -9.14
CA SER A 152 6.26 2.96 -7.84
C SER A 152 6.64 1.48 -7.80
N THR A 153 6.44 0.77 -8.91
CA THR A 153 6.86 -0.63 -9.07
C THR A 153 8.37 -0.76 -9.02
N VAL A 154 9.11 0.07 -9.76
CA VAL A 154 10.58 0.07 -9.75
C VAL A 154 11.11 0.41 -8.35
N HIS A 155 10.51 1.41 -7.70
CA HIS A 155 10.88 1.80 -6.34
C HIS A 155 10.65 0.67 -5.32
N GLY A 156 9.47 0.06 -5.34
CA GLY A 156 9.13 -1.07 -4.48
C GLY A 156 10.05 -2.28 -4.72
N LEU A 157 10.34 -2.60 -5.98
CA LEU A 157 11.25 -3.69 -6.34
C LEU A 157 12.69 -3.41 -5.89
N LEU A 158 13.18 -2.18 -6.06
CA LEU A 158 14.51 -1.78 -5.60
C LEU A 158 14.64 -1.95 -4.08
N HIS A 159 13.66 -1.47 -3.32
CA HIS A 159 13.63 -1.65 -1.87
C HIS A 159 13.56 -3.13 -1.47
N ALA A 160 12.74 -3.93 -2.15
CA ALA A 160 12.65 -5.36 -1.92
C ALA A 160 13.99 -6.07 -2.16
N LEU A 161 14.69 -5.71 -3.24
CA LEU A 161 16.01 -6.25 -3.56
C LEU A 161 17.07 -5.83 -2.53
N MET A 162 17.02 -4.60 -2.02
CA MET A 162 17.91 -4.13 -0.95
C MET A 162 17.69 -4.93 0.35
N VAL A 163 16.43 -5.14 0.73
CA VAL A 163 16.07 -5.95 1.92
C VAL A 163 16.54 -7.40 1.75
N LEU A 164 16.32 -8.01 0.58
CA LEU A 164 16.83 -9.34 0.24
C LEU A 164 18.36 -9.41 0.32
N ARG A 165 19.08 -8.38 -0.15
CA ARG A 165 20.54 -8.36 -0.07
C ARG A 165 21.05 -8.22 1.36
N LEU A 166 20.36 -7.48 2.22
CA LEU A 166 20.68 -7.43 3.65
C LEU A 166 20.48 -8.80 4.33
N SER A 167 19.39 -9.50 4.03
CA SER A 167 19.11 -10.82 4.61
C SER A 167 20.10 -11.89 4.16
N PHE A 168 20.62 -11.82 2.92
CA PHE A 168 21.64 -12.75 2.43
C PHE A 168 23.04 -12.52 3.04
N CYS A 169 23.27 -11.43 3.78
CA CYS A 169 24.59 -11.09 4.30
C CYS A 169 24.77 -11.29 5.81
N THR A 170 23.78 -11.79 6.56
CA THR A 170 23.85 -11.71 8.02
C THR A 170 23.22 -12.90 8.76
N ALA A 171 24.06 -13.88 9.10
CA ALA A 171 24.04 -14.43 10.45
C ALA A 171 24.43 -13.31 11.43
N VAL A 172 23.52 -12.37 11.67
CA VAL A 172 23.69 -11.32 12.68
C VAL A 172 22.68 -11.60 13.77
N GLU A 173 23.17 -12.26 14.82
CA GLU A 173 22.72 -11.97 16.16
C GLU A 173 22.79 -10.45 16.31
N ILE A 174 21.63 -9.80 16.40
CA ILE A 174 21.54 -8.40 16.85
C ILE A 174 21.66 -8.50 18.37
N PRO A 175 22.82 -8.17 19.00
CA PRO A 175 22.83 -8.04 20.43
C PRO A 175 21.99 -6.81 20.75
N HIS A 176 20.96 -7.00 21.57
CA HIS A 176 20.22 -5.90 22.17
C HIS A 176 21.20 -4.83 22.69
N PHE A 177 20.84 -3.58 22.38
CA PHE A 177 21.44 -2.37 22.91
C PHE A 177 21.78 -2.49 24.41
N LEU A 178 23.00 -2.11 24.75
CA LEU A 178 23.26 -1.34 25.97
C LEU A 178 23.45 0.12 25.55
#